data_AF-A0AA48LD69-F1
#
_entry.id   AF-A0AA48LD69-F1
#
_cell.length_a   1.000
_cell.length_b   1.000
_cell.length_c   1.000
_cell.angle_alpha   90.00
_cell.angle_beta   90.00
_cell.angle_gamma   90.00
#
_symmetry.space_group_name_H-M   'P 1'
#
loop_
_entity.id
_entity.type
_entity.pdbx_description
1 polymer ?
#
loop_
_entity_poly.entity_id
_entity_poly.type
_entity_poly.pdbx_seq_one_letter_code
_entity_poly.pdbx_strand_id
1 'polypeptide(L)'
;MKKKIISATGLLILVCLLASTGFAANGEPLTLESSSPENGAVDISTDLEEIELMFSKNVVNMKVSENNKTCIEFVDQDGNQVSFDLFMADDQVDREKRDYLYIRPRNTLLEGTTYIVKISKDLTSKSGTALEEALEVSFTTIGGEVVIEHTDQEPTPPSSNNGLLWMGLIALAAIAFIGFQRYKRK
;
A
#
# COMPACT_ATOMS: atom_id res chain seq x y z
N MET A 1 24.80 -22.28 -65.58
CA MET A 1 25.28 -21.01 -64.98
C MET A 1 24.55 -20.81 -63.66
N LYS A 2 25.26 -20.83 -62.53
CA LYS A 2 24.70 -20.67 -61.17
C LYS A 2 24.73 -19.17 -60.84
N LYS A 3 23.60 -18.58 -60.46
CA LYS A 3 23.57 -17.31 -59.72
C LYS A 3 22.76 -17.52 -58.45
N LYS A 4 23.48 -17.70 -57.35
CA LYS A 4 22.95 -17.59 -55.99
C LYS A 4 22.80 -16.09 -55.72
N ILE A 5 21.63 -15.66 -55.26
CA ILE A 5 21.47 -14.37 -54.59
C ILE A 5 21.07 -14.71 -53.16
N ILE A 6 22.05 -14.55 -52.27
CA ILE A 6 21.88 -14.40 -50.84
C ILE A 6 21.53 -12.92 -50.62
N SER A 7 20.56 -12.58 -49.76
CA SER A 7 20.82 -11.64 -48.64
C SER A 7 19.53 -11.13 -47.96
N ALA A 8 19.58 -11.19 -46.63
CA ALA A 8 18.93 -10.32 -45.66
C ALA A 8 17.42 -10.43 -45.43
N THR A 9 17.09 -11.40 -44.58
CA THR A 9 16.21 -11.20 -43.42
C THR A 9 16.49 -9.85 -42.76
N GLY A 10 15.43 -9.06 -42.55
CA GLY A 10 15.48 -7.78 -41.86
C GLY A 10 14.07 -7.25 -41.67
N LEU A 11 13.33 -7.94 -40.80
CA LEU A 11 12.04 -7.58 -40.22
C LEU A 11 11.99 -6.06 -39.95
N LEU A 12 11.35 -5.31 -40.85
CA LEU A 12 11.05 -3.90 -40.62
C LEU A 12 9.83 -3.85 -39.69
N ILE A 13 10.09 -3.95 -38.38
CA ILE A 13 9.13 -3.59 -37.35
C ILE A 13 8.83 -2.11 -37.57
N LEU A 14 7.69 -1.84 -38.21
CA LEU A 14 7.06 -0.54 -38.21
C LEU A 14 6.74 -0.24 -36.74
N VAL A 15 7.66 0.47 -36.09
CA VAL A 15 7.43 1.11 -34.79
C VAL A 15 6.29 2.09 -35.02
N CYS A 16 5.07 1.65 -34.69
CA CYS A 16 3.94 2.53 -34.48
C CYS A 16 4.33 3.46 -33.33
N LEU A 17 4.90 4.61 -33.66
CA LEU A 17 4.79 5.82 -32.87
C LEU A 17 3.29 6.11 -32.78
N LEU A 18 2.63 5.47 -31.82
CA LEU A 18 1.34 5.91 -31.32
C LEU A 18 1.63 7.25 -30.64
N ALA A 19 1.66 8.32 -31.43
CA ALA A 19 1.29 9.62 -30.93
C ALA A 19 -0.11 9.41 -30.37
N SER A 20 -0.21 9.28 -29.05
CA SER A 20 -1.50 9.31 -28.37
C SER A 20 -2.10 10.67 -28.70
N THR A 21 -3.01 10.65 -29.67
CA THR A 21 -3.86 11.77 -29.96
C THR A 21 -4.65 12.00 -28.68
N GLY A 22 -4.21 12.98 -27.89
CA GLY A 22 -4.99 13.49 -26.78
C GLY A 22 -6.32 13.95 -27.37
N PHE A 23 -7.38 13.21 -27.06
CA PHE A 23 -8.73 13.61 -27.42
C PHE A 23 -9.03 14.87 -26.60
N ALA A 24 -8.83 16.04 -27.21
CA ALA A 24 -9.31 17.29 -26.65
C ALA A 24 -10.84 17.27 -26.71
N ALA A 25 -11.45 16.73 -25.66
CA ALA A 25 -12.89 16.81 -25.48
C ALA A 25 -13.29 18.23 -25.09
N ASN A 26 -14.34 18.73 -25.73
CA ASN A 26 -14.92 20.03 -25.41
C ASN A 26 -15.58 19.96 -24.02
N GLY A 27 -14.91 20.43 -22.98
CA GLY A 27 -15.44 20.51 -21.61
C GLY A 27 -14.34 20.69 -20.57
N GLU A 28 -14.72 20.99 -19.33
CA GLU A 28 -13.79 21.05 -18.19
C GLU A 28 -12.99 19.74 -18.08
N PRO A 29 -11.71 19.76 -17.68
CA PRO A 29 -10.94 18.54 -17.48
C PRO A 29 -11.62 17.58 -16.49
N LEU A 30 -11.28 16.30 -16.58
CA LEU A 30 -11.62 15.37 -15.50
C LEU A 30 -10.70 15.67 -14.32
N THR A 31 -11.26 15.63 -13.11
CA THR A 31 -10.54 15.88 -11.86
C THR A 31 -10.89 14.78 -10.85
N LEU A 32 -9.96 14.49 -9.95
CA LEU A 32 -10.23 13.73 -8.74
C LEU A 32 -10.77 14.71 -7.70
N GLU A 33 -12.02 14.53 -7.28
CA GLU A 33 -12.69 15.40 -6.32
C GLU A 33 -12.41 14.96 -4.87
N SER A 34 -12.35 13.66 -4.62
CA SER A 34 -11.99 13.13 -3.30
C SER A 34 -11.44 11.71 -3.38
N SER A 35 -10.77 11.30 -2.31
CA SER A 35 -10.32 9.93 -2.08
C SER A 35 -10.61 9.51 -0.63
N SER A 36 -10.85 8.23 -0.42
CA SER A 36 -10.89 7.60 0.91
C SER A 36 -10.04 6.33 0.88
N PRO A 37 -8.93 6.22 1.64
CA PRO A 37 -8.33 7.26 2.46
C PRO A 37 -8.02 8.57 1.71
N GLU A 38 -8.02 9.70 2.42
CA GLU A 38 -7.60 10.98 1.85
C GLU A 38 -6.12 10.94 1.45
N ASN A 39 -5.74 11.73 0.44
CA ASN A 39 -4.34 11.81 0.01
C ASN A 39 -3.44 12.31 1.15
N GLY A 40 -2.40 11.54 1.47
CA GLY A 40 -1.48 11.76 2.57
C GLY A 40 -2.02 11.32 3.94
N ALA A 41 -3.15 10.61 4.01
CA ALA A 41 -3.68 10.10 5.27
C ALA A 41 -2.69 9.13 5.95
N VAL A 42 -2.69 9.14 7.27
CA VAL A 42 -1.84 8.28 8.12
C VAL A 42 -2.72 7.44 9.05
N ASP A 43 -2.12 6.47 9.73
CA ASP A 43 -2.80 5.59 10.68
C ASP A 43 -3.98 4.82 10.08
N ILE A 44 -3.87 4.48 8.79
CA ILE A 44 -4.88 3.70 8.08
C ILE A 44 -4.80 2.22 8.49
N SER A 45 -5.95 1.58 8.68
CA SER A 45 -6.00 0.15 9.01
C SER A 45 -5.25 -0.68 7.97
N THR A 46 -4.51 -1.69 8.42
CA THR A 46 -3.90 -2.69 7.53
C THR A 46 -4.93 -3.59 6.86
N ASP A 47 -6.08 -3.79 7.50
CA ASP A 47 -7.24 -4.52 6.96
C ASP A 47 -8.18 -3.58 6.18
N LEU A 48 -7.61 -2.71 5.34
CA LEU A 48 -8.37 -1.77 4.51
C LEU A 48 -9.21 -2.54 3.48
N GLU A 49 -10.53 -2.47 3.61
CA GLU A 49 -11.45 -3.20 2.72
C GLU A 49 -11.53 -2.58 1.31
N GLU A 50 -11.52 -1.25 1.24
CA GLU A 50 -11.76 -0.52 0.00
C GLU A 50 -11.11 0.87 0.05
N ILE A 51 -10.56 1.27 -1.10
CA ILE A 51 -10.16 2.65 -1.39
C ILE A 51 -11.16 3.21 -2.39
N GLU A 52 -11.78 4.34 -2.06
CA GLU A 52 -12.74 5.03 -2.92
C GLU A 52 -12.07 6.22 -3.61
N LEU A 53 -12.30 6.36 -4.91
CA LEU A 53 -11.86 7.50 -5.71
C LEU A 53 -13.08 8.14 -6.38
N MET A 54 -13.41 9.38 -6.00
CA MET A 54 -14.52 10.14 -6.59
C MET A 54 -13.98 11.13 -7.63
N PHE A 55 -14.50 11.05 -8.84
CA PHE A 55 -14.14 11.95 -9.94
C PHE A 55 -15.26 12.97 -10.19
N SER A 56 -14.92 14.08 -10.87
CA SER A 56 -15.91 15.11 -11.21
C SER A 56 -16.94 14.69 -12.25
N LYS A 57 -16.71 13.57 -12.94
CA LYS A 57 -17.57 13.07 -14.02
C LYS A 57 -17.59 11.55 -14.05
N ASN A 58 -18.52 11.01 -14.85
CA ASN A 58 -18.75 9.58 -14.96
C ASN A 58 -17.55 8.87 -15.59
N VAL A 59 -16.93 7.97 -14.83
CA VAL A 59 -15.73 7.21 -15.21
C VAL A 59 -15.99 5.71 -15.37
N VAL A 60 -17.22 5.23 -15.09
CA VAL A 60 -17.55 3.80 -15.16
C VAL A 60 -18.42 3.42 -16.35
N ASN A 61 -18.84 4.38 -17.17
CA ASN A 61 -19.67 4.10 -18.33
C ASN A 61 -19.00 3.10 -19.28
N MET A 62 -19.80 2.19 -19.85
CA MET A 62 -19.34 1.14 -20.78
C MET A 62 -18.47 1.62 -21.95
N LYS A 63 -18.56 2.90 -22.35
CA LYS A 63 -17.72 3.48 -23.42
C LYS A 63 -16.26 3.67 -23.01
N VAL A 64 -16.00 3.84 -21.70
CA VAL A 64 -14.68 4.20 -21.15
C VAL A 64 -14.17 3.19 -20.11
N SER A 65 -15.05 2.37 -19.54
CA SER A 65 -14.74 1.45 -18.43
C SER A 65 -13.58 0.51 -18.73
N GLU A 66 -13.52 -0.07 -19.94
CA GLU A 66 -12.44 -1.00 -20.30
C GLU A 66 -11.07 -0.32 -20.34
N ASN A 67 -10.99 0.91 -20.85
CA ASN A 67 -9.77 1.72 -20.78
C ASN A 67 -9.45 2.12 -19.34
N ASN A 68 -10.44 2.60 -18.61
CA ASN A 68 -10.20 3.12 -17.25
C ASN A 68 -9.74 2.03 -16.29
N LYS A 69 -10.10 0.76 -16.52
CA LYS A 69 -9.59 -0.37 -15.75
C LYS A 69 -8.07 -0.54 -15.85
N THR A 70 -7.45 -0.11 -16.95
CA THR A 70 -6.00 -0.19 -17.16
C THR A 70 -5.26 1.05 -16.67
N CYS A 71 -5.99 2.07 -16.18
CA CYS A 71 -5.42 3.35 -15.79
C CYS A 71 -5.05 3.41 -14.30
N ILE A 72 -5.19 2.31 -13.56
CA ILE A 72 -4.96 2.24 -12.12
C ILE A 72 -3.79 1.30 -11.84
N GLU A 73 -2.82 1.80 -11.10
CA GLU A 73 -1.78 0.99 -10.46
C GLU A 73 -1.84 1.21 -8.95
N PHE A 74 -1.48 0.17 -8.19
CA PHE A 74 -1.41 0.22 -6.74
C PHE A 74 -0.08 -0.36 -6.30
N VAL A 75 0.74 0.46 -5.65
CA VAL A 75 2.12 0.13 -5.28
C VAL A 75 2.41 0.49 -3.82
N ASP A 76 3.43 -0.13 -3.25
CA ASP A 76 4.01 0.32 -1.98
C ASP A 76 5.05 1.43 -2.19
N GLN A 77 5.60 1.94 -1.09
CA GLN A 77 6.63 2.98 -1.05
C GLN A 77 7.93 2.62 -1.78
N ASP A 78 8.23 1.33 -1.93
CA ASP A 78 9.39 0.83 -2.64
C ASP A 78 9.10 0.64 -4.14
N GLY A 79 7.86 0.88 -4.57
CA GLY A 79 7.40 0.72 -5.94
C GLY A 79 7.03 -0.72 -6.30
N ASN A 80 6.89 -1.63 -5.32
CA ASN A 80 6.42 -2.98 -5.58
C ASN A 80 4.91 -2.99 -5.81
N GLN A 81 4.47 -3.82 -6.76
CA GLN A 81 3.06 -3.97 -7.08
C GLN A 81 2.28 -4.59 -5.92
N VAL A 82 1.20 -3.93 -5.51
CA VAL A 82 0.20 -4.48 -4.60
C VAL A 82 -0.93 -5.11 -5.42
N SER A 83 -1.35 -6.30 -5.00
CA SER A 83 -2.42 -7.05 -5.66
C SER A 83 -3.78 -6.49 -5.24
N PHE A 84 -4.62 -6.11 -6.20
CA PHE A 84 -5.95 -5.52 -5.94
C PHE A 84 -6.99 -5.98 -6.96
N ASP A 85 -8.26 -5.82 -6.58
CA ASP A 85 -9.40 -5.87 -7.48
C ASP A 85 -9.98 -4.46 -7.68
N LEU A 86 -10.33 -4.14 -8.93
CA LEU A 86 -10.97 -2.87 -9.27
C LEU A 86 -12.45 -3.11 -9.53
N PHE A 87 -13.30 -2.42 -8.77
CA PHE A 87 -14.74 -2.45 -8.93
C PHE A 87 -15.27 -1.13 -9.50
N MET A 88 -16.16 -1.29 -10.48
CA MET A 88 -16.88 -0.22 -11.17
C MET A 88 -18.35 -0.60 -11.16
N ALA A 89 -19.20 0.27 -10.62
CA ALA A 89 -20.64 0.03 -10.60
C ALA A 89 -21.25 0.18 -12.01
N ASP A 90 -22.41 -0.44 -12.23
CA ASP A 90 -23.18 -0.22 -13.46
C ASP A 90 -23.83 1.18 -13.40
N ASP A 91 -23.44 2.09 -14.31
CA ASP A 91 -23.92 3.48 -14.29
C ASP A 91 -25.41 3.66 -14.64
N GLN A 92 -26.08 2.61 -15.12
CA GLN A 92 -27.51 2.60 -15.38
C GLN A 92 -28.32 2.16 -14.16
N VAL A 93 -27.75 1.27 -13.33
CA VAL A 93 -28.39 0.75 -12.11
C VAL A 93 -28.04 1.59 -10.89
N ASP A 94 -26.74 1.83 -10.65
CA ASP A 94 -26.19 2.55 -9.49
C ASP A 94 -25.69 3.93 -9.95
N ARG A 95 -26.60 4.78 -10.40
CA ARG A 95 -26.26 6.05 -11.06
C ARG A 95 -25.45 7.00 -10.19
N GLU A 96 -25.59 6.93 -8.88
CA GLU A 96 -24.83 7.70 -7.88
C GLU A 96 -23.37 7.26 -7.78
N LYS A 97 -23.05 6.01 -8.15
CA LYS A 97 -21.69 5.46 -8.13
C LYS A 97 -20.94 5.63 -9.44
N ARG A 98 -21.56 6.26 -10.43
CA ARG A 98 -21.00 6.38 -11.78
C ARG A 98 -19.68 7.17 -11.85
N ASP A 99 -19.48 8.01 -10.86
CA ASP A 99 -18.34 8.92 -10.73
C ASP A 99 -17.24 8.31 -9.83
N TYR A 100 -17.42 7.05 -9.36
CA TYR A 100 -16.53 6.39 -8.41
C TYR A 100 -15.76 5.21 -9.00
N LEU A 101 -14.52 5.03 -8.56
CA LEU A 101 -13.77 3.79 -8.67
C LEU A 101 -13.46 3.24 -7.28
N TYR A 102 -13.52 1.92 -7.15
CA TYR A 102 -13.32 1.23 -5.88
C TYR A 102 -12.17 0.23 -6.03
N ILE A 103 -11.13 0.38 -5.22
CA ILE A 103 -9.93 -0.46 -5.26
C ILE A 103 -9.89 -1.28 -3.98
N ARG A 104 -9.87 -2.61 -4.10
CA ARG A 104 -9.84 -3.52 -2.94
C ARG A 104 -8.51 -4.27 -2.90
N PRO A 105 -7.66 -4.06 -1.88
CA PRO A 105 -6.48 -4.89 -1.68
C PRO A 105 -6.87 -6.36 -1.55
N ARG A 106 -6.15 -7.27 -2.22
CA ARG A 106 -6.42 -8.72 -2.11
C ARG A 106 -5.86 -9.34 -0.83
N ASN A 107 -4.88 -8.67 -0.22
CA ASN A 107 -4.21 -9.11 1.00
C ASN A 107 -4.20 -7.96 2.00
N THR A 108 -4.12 -8.29 3.29
CA THR A 108 -3.82 -7.34 4.36
C THR A 108 -2.55 -6.57 4.03
N LEU A 109 -2.60 -5.26 4.21
CA LEU A 109 -1.49 -4.36 3.98
C LEU A 109 -0.46 -4.48 5.12
N LEU A 110 0.79 -4.14 4.83
CA LEU A 110 1.86 -4.13 5.82
C LEU A 110 1.70 -2.92 6.74
N GLU A 111 2.06 -3.08 8.00
CA GLU A 111 2.09 -1.99 8.98
C GLU A 111 3.17 -0.95 8.63
N GLY A 112 2.93 0.32 9.01
CA GLY A 112 3.89 1.41 8.88
C GLY A 112 4.38 1.65 7.44
N THR A 113 3.59 1.23 6.45
CA THR A 113 3.98 1.24 5.04
C THR A 113 3.15 2.29 4.31
N THR A 114 3.82 3.12 3.51
CA THR A 114 3.13 4.04 2.61
C THR A 114 2.74 3.30 1.33
N TYR A 115 1.49 3.45 0.95
CA TYR A 115 0.91 2.91 -0.27
C TYR A 115 0.51 4.06 -1.20
N ILE A 116 0.58 3.82 -2.50
CA ILE A 116 0.35 4.82 -3.54
C ILE A 116 -0.55 4.21 -4.61
N VAL A 117 -1.71 4.83 -4.83
CA VAL A 117 -2.56 4.58 -6.00
C VAL A 117 -2.16 5.58 -7.08
N LYS A 118 -1.68 5.07 -8.22
CA LYS A 118 -1.32 5.88 -9.38
C LYS A 118 -2.45 5.83 -10.40
N ILE A 119 -2.84 7.00 -10.89
CA ILE A 119 -3.95 7.18 -11.81
C ILE A 119 -3.39 7.80 -13.10
N SER A 120 -3.42 7.02 -14.19
CA SER A 120 -2.92 7.47 -15.48
C SER A 120 -3.72 8.65 -16.01
N LYS A 121 -3.03 9.61 -16.65
CA LYS A 121 -3.66 10.71 -17.38
C LYS A 121 -4.63 10.26 -18.48
N ASP A 122 -4.50 9.01 -18.94
CA ASP A 122 -5.35 8.42 -19.97
C ASP A 122 -6.73 7.97 -19.43
N LEU A 123 -6.99 8.15 -18.12
CA LEU A 123 -8.31 7.94 -17.53
C LEU A 123 -9.30 8.99 -18.07
N THR A 124 -10.41 8.53 -18.65
CA THR A 124 -11.37 9.40 -19.34
C THR A 124 -12.78 9.31 -18.78
N SER A 125 -13.51 10.41 -18.86
CA SER A 125 -14.93 10.45 -18.54
C SER A 125 -15.79 10.02 -19.73
N LYS A 126 -17.06 9.68 -19.48
CA LYS A 126 -18.08 9.44 -20.51
C LYS A 126 -18.22 10.58 -21.53
N SER A 127 -17.94 11.82 -21.12
CA SER A 127 -17.93 12.99 -22.02
C SER A 127 -16.70 13.10 -22.91
N GLY A 128 -15.68 12.25 -22.69
CA GLY A 128 -14.43 12.21 -23.45
C GLY A 128 -13.30 13.05 -22.87
N THR A 129 -13.54 13.83 -21.80
CA THR A 129 -12.47 14.59 -21.12
C THR A 129 -11.62 13.67 -20.27
N ALA A 130 -10.30 13.88 -20.30
CA ALA A 130 -9.31 13.14 -19.54
C ALA A 130 -8.78 13.97 -18.35
N LEU A 131 -7.95 13.36 -17.52
CA LEU A 131 -7.13 14.11 -16.56
C LEU A 131 -6.09 14.96 -17.31
N GLU A 132 -5.73 16.13 -16.77
CA GLU A 132 -4.68 16.97 -17.38
C GLU A 132 -3.30 16.35 -17.21
N GLU A 133 -3.07 15.71 -16.07
CA GLU A 133 -1.84 14.99 -15.72
C GLU A 133 -2.16 13.71 -14.95
N ALA A 134 -1.15 12.86 -14.77
CA ALA A 134 -1.30 11.68 -13.92
C ALA A 134 -1.40 12.12 -12.46
N LEU A 135 -2.21 11.42 -11.67
CA LEU A 135 -2.43 11.71 -10.26
C LEU A 135 -1.91 10.58 -9.39
N GLU A 136 -1.51 10.92 -8.17
CA GLU A 136 -1.16 9.95 -7.14
C GLU A 136 -1.97 10.25 -5.88
N VAL A 137 -2.52 9.20 -5.27
CA VAL A 137 -3.14 9.24 -3.94
C VAL A 137 -2.34 8.32 -3.04
N SER A 138 -1.74 8.87 -2.00
CA SER A 138 -0.97 8.10 -1.03
C SER A 138 -1.64 8.02 0.33
N PHE A 139 -1.34 6.97 1.08
CA PHE A 139 -1.71 6.85 2.48
C PHE A 139 -0.71 5.94 3.21
N THR A 140 -0.58 6.11 4.52
CA THR A 140 0.31 5.31 5.36
C THR A 140 -0.52 4.49 6.33
N THR A 141 -0.27 3.18 6.35
CA THR A 141 -0.91 2.29 7.31
C THR A 141 -0.39 2.55 8.73
N ILE A 142 -1.22 2.22 9.72
CA ILE A 142 -0.83 2.24 11.12
C ILE A 142 0.48 1.48 11.29
N GLY A 143 1.47 2.14 11.88
CA GLY A 143 2.67 1.46 12.35
C GLY A 143 2.27 0.58 13.52
N GLY A 144 2.55 -0.72 13.46
CA GLY A 144 2.57 -1.52 14.67
C GLY A 144 3.42 -0.80 15.70
N GLU A 145 3.00 -0.82 16.97
CA GLU A 145 3.74 -0.21 18.05
C GLU A 145 5.24 -0.51 17.85
N VAL A 146 6.02 0.51 17.50
CA VAL A 146 7.36 0.53 18.03
C VAL A 146 7.09 0.65 19.52
N VAL A 147 7.16 -0.47 20.21
CA VAL A 147 7.40 -0.50 21.65
C VAL A 147 8.77 0.14 21.81
N ILE A 148 8.84 1.47 21.69
CA ILE A 148 9.90 2.23 22.27
C ILE A 148 9.62 2.07 23.75
N GLU A 149 10.31 1.13 24.34
CA GLU A 149 10.50 1.04 25.77
C GLU A 149 11.13 2.38 26.20
N HIS A 150 10.28 3.39 26.42
CA HIS A 150 10.66 4.62 27.07
C HIS A 150 10.93 4.27 28.54
N THR A 151 12.13 3.73 28.77
CA THR A 151 12.77 3.80 30.07
C THR A 151 13.13 5.25 30.30
N ASP A 152 12.20 6.03 30.84
CA ASP A 152 12.52 7.20 31.65
C ASP A 152 11.51 7.25 32.80
N GLN A 153 11.95 6.67 33.92
CA GLN A 153 11.32 6.82 35.22
C GLN A 153 11.40 8.29 35.66
N GLU A 154 10.26 8.89 36.01
CA GLU A 154 10.22 9.98 37.00
C GLU A 154 10.10 9.35 38.42
N PRO A 155 10.77 9.90 39.47
CA PRO A 155 11.26 9.10 40.58
C PRO A 155 10.22 8.92 41.70
N THR A 156 9.96 7.67 42.07
CA THR A 156 9.33 7.32 43.35
C THR A 156 10.40 6.93 44.39
N PRO A 157 10.28 7.36 45.66
CA PRO A 157 11.26 7.10 46.73
C PRO A 157 11.48 5.61 47.02
N PRO A 158 12.64 5.25 47.64
CA PRO A 158 13.20 3.92 47.54
C PRO A 158 12.41 2.90 48.36
N SER A 159 11.83 1.91 47.69
CA SER A 159 11.37 0.68 48.32
C SER A 159 12.22 -0.47 47.80
N SER A 160 13.14 -0.90 48.67
CA SER A 160 14.01 -2.06 48.51
C SER A 160 13.22 -3.30 48.12
N ASN A 161 13.52 -3.90 46.98
CA ASN A 161 13.28 -5.32 46.71
C ASN A 161 14.16 -5.80 45.54
N ASN A 162 15.46 -5.95 45.82
CA ASN A 162 16.39 -6.64 44.93
C ASN A 162 16.17 -8.15 45.03
N GLY A 163 15.13 -8.64 44.36
CA GLY A 163 15.05 -10.01 43.89
C GLY A 163 16.02 -10.25 42.74
N LEU A 164 17.34 -10.14 42.97
CA LEU A 164 18.42 -10.84 42.25
C LEU A 164 19.84 -10.54 42.76
N LEU A 165 20.01 -9.93 43.94
CA LEU A 165 21.31 -9.93 44.65
C LEU A 165 21.41 -11.07 45.69
N TRP A 166 20.37 -11.90 45.82
CA TRP A 166 20.38 -13.08 46.70
C TRP A 166 20.90 -14.36 46.03
N MET A 167 21.07 -14.39 44.71
CA MET A 167 21.66 -15.56 44.04
C MET A 167 23.18 -15.70 44.32
N GLY A 168 23.84 -14.63 44.80
CA GLY A 168 25.22 -14.69 45.28
C GLY A 168 25.39 -15.13 46.75
N LEU A 169 24.34 -15.05 47.58
CA LEU A 169 24.40 -15.42 49.00
C LEU A 169 23.68 -16.74 49.34
N ILE A 170 22.78 -17.24 48.48
CA ILE A 170 22.18 -18.57 48.67
C ILE A 170 23.15 -19.71 48.28
N ALA A 171 24.15 -19.43 47.44
CA ALA A 171 25.19 -20.41 47.08
C ALA A 171 26.15 -20.75 48.24
N LEU A 172 26.31 -19.87 49.25
CA LEU A 172 27.15 -20.14 50.42
C LEU A 172 26.39 -20.79 51.60
N ALA A 173 25.06 -20.59 51.70
CA ALA A 173 24.25 -21.24 52.73
C ALA A 173 23.93 -22.71 52.42
N ALA A 174 23.80 -23.09 51.13
CA ALA A 174 23.57 -24.48 50.73
C ALA A 174 24.78 -25.38 51.01
N ILE A 175 26.01 -24.87 50.84
CA ILE A 175 27.26 -25.62 51.11
C ILE A 175 27.46 -25.80 52.62
N ALA A 176 27.12 -24.80 53.45
CA ALA A 176 27.17 -24.91 54.90
C ALA A 176 26.13 -25.89 55.49
N PHE A 177 24.90 -25.92 54.93
CA PHE A 177 23.85 -26.83 55.39
C PHE A 177 24.13 -28.31 55.02
N ILE A 178 24.68 -28.57 53.82
CA ILE A 178 25.09 -29.93 53.40
C ILE A 178 26.30 -30.41 54.22
N GLY A 179 27.26 -29.53 54.55
CA GLY A 179 28.39 -29.84 55.42
C GLY A 179 27.97 -30.18 56.87
N PHE A 180 27.02 -29.42 57.43
CA PHE A 180 26.50 -29.64 58.78
C PHE A 180 25.67 -30.94 58.92
N GLN A 181 24.88 -31.29 57.90
CA GLN A 181 24.13 -32.55 57.86
C GLN A 181 25.03 -33.80 57.78
N ARG A 182 26.22 -33.69 57.16
CA ARG A 182 27.19 -34.79 57.05
C ARG A 182 28.06 -34.93 58.30
N TYR A 183 28.31 -33.85 59.05
CA TYR A 183 28.99 -33.90 60.35
C TYR A 183 28.18 -34.63 61.43
N LYS A 184 26.84 -34.53 61.39
CA LYS A 184 25.96 -35.18 62.37
C LYS A 184 25.69 -36.67 62.13
N ARG A 185 26.20 -37.24 61.03
CA ARG A 185 26.05 -38.67 60.65
C ARG A 185 27.37 -39.46 60.69
N LYS A 186 28.40 -38.98 61.40
CA LYS A 186 29.56 -39.77 61.81
C LYS A 186 29.60 -39.87 63.33
#